data_AF-A0A553Q6Z0-F1
#
_entry.id   AF-A0A553Q6Z0-F1
#
_cell.length_a   1.000
_cell.length_b   1.000
_cell.length_c   1.000
_cell.angle_alpha   90.00
_cell.angle_beta   90.00
_cell.angle_gamma   90.00
#
_symmetry.space_group_name_H-M   'P 1'
#
loop_
_entity.id
_entity.type
_entity.pdbx_description
1 polymer ?
#
loop_
_entity_poly.entity_id
_entity_poly.type
_entity_poly.pdbx_seq_one_letter_code
_entity_poly.pdbx_strand_id
1 'polypeptide(L)'
;MFQQTEKDILLREELDEVHIHHPDKFSLWYTLDKPTEGWKYSKGFVDAAMIKEHLPPPASDVLLVMCGPPPMIQNACLPNLEKLGYHSQNIFVY
;
A
#
# COMPACT_ATOMS: atom_id res chain seq x y z
N MET A 1 1.25 -1.82 -2.48
CA MET A 1 0.57 -3.09 -2.85
C MET A 1 1.27 -4.25 -2.16
N PHE A 2 0.54 -5.10 -1.43
CA PHE A 2 1.10 -6.29 -0.76
C PHE A 2 0.87 -7.53 -1.62
N GLN A 3 1.93 -8.30 -1.88
CA GLN A 3 1.85 -9.61 -2.55
C GLN A 3 2.78 -10.63 -1.87
N GLN A 4 2.64 -11.92 -2.20
CA GLN A 4 3.49 -12.95 -1.61
C GLN A 4 4.90 -12.95 -2.20
N THR A 5 5.00 -12.97 -3.53
CA THR A 5 6.28 -12.94 -4.25
C THR A 5 6.27 -11.92 -5.37
N GLU A 6 7.46 -11.59 -5.89
CA GLU A 6 7.64 -10.64 -6.98
C GLU A 6 6.91 -11.06 -8.27
N LYS A 7 6.74 -12.36 -8.49
CA LYS A 7 6.03 -12.92 -9.66
C LYS A 7 4.51 -12.78 -9.56
N ASP A 8 3.98 -12.58 -8.36
CA ASP A 8 2.55 -12.44 -8.13
C ASP A 8 2.07 -10.99 -8.31
N ILE A 9 2.99 -10.05 -8.58
CA ILE A 9 2.64 -8.65 -8.83
C ILE A 9 1.94 -8.56 -10.18
N LEU A 10 0.61 -8.46 -10.14
CA LEU A 10 -0.22 -8.30 -11.32
C LEU A 10 0.02 -6.93 -11.94
N LEU A 11 0.15 -6.90 -13.27
CA LEU A 11 0.31 -5.67 -14.07
C LEU A 11 1.50 -4.82 -13.61
N ARG A 12 2.59 -5.46 -13.17
CA ARG A 12 3.77 -4.73 -12.67
C ARG A 12 4.33 -3.78 -13.71
N GLU A 13 4.48 -4.24 -14.95
CA GLU A 13 5.07 -3.45 -16.02
C GLU A 13 4.20 -2.21 -16.31
N GLU A 14 2.88 -2.39 -16.37
CA GLU A 14 1.94 -1.30 -16.60
C GLU A 14 1.89 -0.31 -15.43
N LEU A 15 1.95 -0.78 -14.19
CA LEU A 15 1.99 0.09 -13.01
C LEU A 15 3.30 0.89 -12.95
N ASP A 16 4.43 0.23 -13.23
CA ASP A 16 5.75 0.89 -13.28
C ASP A 16 5.77 1.90 -14.43
N GLU A 17 5.18 1.59 -15.58
CA GLU A 17 5.05 2.51 -16.72
C GLU A 17 4.23 3.75 -16.34
N VAL A 18 3.08 3.58 -15.67
CA VAL A 18 2.26 4.71 -15.20
C VAL A 18 3.03 5.58 -14.20
N HIS A 19 3.81 4.96 -13.31
CA HIS A 19 4.67 5.68 -12.37
C HIS A 19 5.77 6.48 -13.07
N ILE A 20 6.39 5.92 -14.10
CA ILE A 20 7.43 6.61 -14.89
C ILE A 20 6.84 7.78 -15.68
N HIS A 21 5.65 7.62 -16.25
CA HIS A 21 5.02 8.68 -17.06
C HIS A 21 4.32 9.75 -16.23
N HIS A 22 3.90 9.45 -15.00
CA HIS A 22 3.17 10.37 -14.13
C HIS A 22 3.71 10.41 -12.69
N PRO A 23 5.01 10.66 -12.47
CA PRO A 23 5.62 10.61 -11.14
C PRO A 23 5.02 11.64 -10.17
N ASP A 24 4.56 12.78 -10.67
CA ASP A 24 3.98 13.85 -9.85
C ASP A 24 2.55 13.54 -9.36
N LYS A 25 1.87 12.57 -9.98
CA LYS A 25 0.46 12.23 -9.72
C LYS A 25 0.27 10.80 -9.20
N PHE A 26 1.22 9.91 -9.49
CA PHE A 26 1.13 8.50 -9.16
C PHE A 26 2.39 8.04 -8.44
N SER A 27 2.26 7.77 -7.14
CA SER A 27 3.30 7.13 -6.34
C SER A 27 2.99 5.65 -6.20
N LEU A 28 4.01 4.82 -6.41
CA LEU A 28 3.89 3.37 -6.42
C LEU A 28 4.88 2.77 -5.45
N TRP A 29 4.37 1.92 -4.55
CA TRP A 29 5.21 1.18 -3.62
C TRP A 29 4.72 -0.24 -3.43
N TYR A 30 5.67 -1.17 -3.41
CA TYR A 30 5.39 -2.59 -3.28
C TYR A 30 5.88 -3.12 -1.93
N THR A 31 5.20 -4.12 -1.39
CA THR A 31 5.69 -4.88 -0.25
C THR A 31 5.44 -6.36 -0.48
N LEU A 32 6.42 -7.19 -0.14
CA LEU A 32 6.35 -8.64 -0.34
C LEU A 32 6.52 -9.41 0.95
N ASP A 33 5.71 -10.45 1.17
CA ASP A 33 5.90 -11.36 2.32
C ASP A 33 7.24 -12.12 2.20
N LYS A 34 7.54 -12.64 1.00
CA LYS A 34 8.76 -13.40 0.70
C LYS A 34 9.52 -12.77 -0.47
N PRO A 35 10.27 -11.68 -0.23
CA PRO A 35 11.07 -11.06 -1.27
C PRO A 35 12.25 -11.94 -1.68
N THR A 36 12.59 -11.85 -2.95
CA THR A 36 13.81 -12.37 -3.57
C THR A 36 15.03 -11.54 -3.17
N GLU A 37 16.22 -12.11 -3.36
CA GLU A 37 17.48 -11.40 -3.13
C GLU A 37 17.59 -10.20 -4.11
N GLY A 38 17.80 -8.99 -3.57
CA GLY A 38 17.83 -7.76 -4.37
C GLY A 38 16.52 -6.95 -4.42
N TRP A 39 15.50 -7.31 -3.62
CA TRP A 39 14.26 -6.55 -3.52
C TRP A 39 14.50 -5.13 -2.97
N LYS A 40 14.04 -4.13 -3.73
CA LYS A 40 14.28 -2.70 -3.43
C LYS A 40 13.21 -2.03 -2.57
N TYR A 41 12.07 -2.69 -2.40
CA TYR A 41 10.93 -2.14 -1.68
C TYR A 41 10.76 -2.81 -0.31
N SER A 42 9.61 -2.56 0.33
CA SER A 42 9.33 -3.08 1.67
C SER A 42 9.15 -4.60 1.70
N LYS A 43 9.37 -5.18 2.88
CA LYS A 43 9.20 -6.60 3.17
C LYS A 43 8.20 -6.79 4.30
N GLY A 44 7.30 -7.76 4.14
CA GLY A 44 6.30 -8.15 5.11
C GLY A 44 4.94 -7.48 4.91
N PHE A 45 4.09 -7.62 5.92
CA PHE A 45 2.77 -6.98 5.96
C PHE A 45 2.89 -5.46 6.04
N VAL A 46 1.81 -4.77 5.63
CA VAL A 46 1.72 -3.31 5.71
C VAL A 46 1.82 -2.86 7.17
N ASP A 47 2.82 -2.02 7.46
CA ASP A 47 3.03 -1.45 8.80
C ASP A 47 2.73 0.06 8.82
N ALA A 48 2.68 0.65 10.03
CA ALA A 48 2.43 2.07 10.19
C ALA A 48 3.54 2.97 9.62
N ALA A 49 4.79 2.49 9.53
CA ALA A 49 5.88 3.27 8.96
C ALA A 49 5.72 3.39 7.44
N MET A 50 5.43 2.28 6.75
CA MET A 50 5.13 2.22 5.33
C MET A 50 3.92 3.09 4.98
N ILE A 51 2.88 3.07 5.80
CA ILE A 51 1.71 3.95 5.57
C ILE A 51 2.13 5.41 5.68
N LYS A 52 2.86 5.78 6.73
CA LYS A 52 3.27 7.17 6.93
C LYS A 52 4.24 7.70 5.87
N GLU A 53 5.08 6.82 5.32
CA GLU A 53 6.09 7.19 4.32
C GLU A 53 5.50 7.26 2.90
N HIS A 54 4.60 6.34 2.55
CA HIS A 54 4.12 6.19 1.18
C HIS A 54 2.68 6.65 0.95
N LEU A 55 1.87 6.83 2.00
CA LEU A 55 0.52 7.38 1.88
C LEU A 55 0.47 8.85 2.33
N PRO A 56 -0.44 9.65 1.73
CA PRO A 56 -0.66 11.02 2.16
C PRO A 56 -1.13 11.07 3.61
N PRO A 57 -0.76 12.11 4.38
CA PRO A 57 -1.16 12.26 5.77
C PRO A 57 -2.70 12.35 5.89
N PRO A 58 -3.26 12.05 7.07
CA PRO A 58 -4.70 12.14 7.29
C PRO A 58 -5.20 13.57 7.06
N ALA A 59 -6.10 13.73 6.09
CA ALA A 59 -6.76 14.98 5.77
C ALA A 59 -8.20 14.72 5.31
N SER A 60 -9.06 15.75 5.35
CA SER A 60 -10.48 15.63 5.01
C SER A 60 -10.74 15.33 3.53
N ASP A 61 -9.79 15.69 2.66
CA ASP A 61 -9.80 15.48 1.21
C ASP A 61 -9.06 14.20 0.78
N VAL A 62 -8.50 13.45 1.74
CA VAL A 62 -7.79 12.19 1.47
C VAL A 62 -8.74 11.01 1.63
N LEU A 63 -8.92 10.28 0.54
CA LEU A 63 -9.69 9.03 0.47
C LEU A 63 -8.74 7.83 0.43
N LEU A 64 -8.97 6.86 1.32
CA LEU A 64 -8.24 5.60 1.38
C LEU A 64 -9.12 4.49 0.85
N VAL A 65 -8.66 3.80 -0.18
CA VAL A 65 -9.33 2.63 -0.74
C VAL A 65 -8.44 1.41 -0.54
N MET A 66 -9.01 0.36 0.03
CA MET A 66 -8.33 -0.90 0.30
C MET A 66 -9.09 -2.05 -0.35
N CYS A 67 -8.35 -2.94 -0.98
CA CYS A 67 -8.85 -4.18 -1.54
C CYS A 67 -7.83 -5.27 -1.24
N GLY A 68 -8.30 -6.44 -0.83
CA GLY A 68 -7.46 -7.59 -0.52
C GLY A 68 -8.08 -8.53 0.51
N PRO A 69 -7.35 -9.56 0.93
CA PRO A 69 -7.87 -10.57 1.84
C PRO A 69 -8.32 -9.93 3.17
N PRO A 70 -9.46 -10.36 3.76
CA PRO A 70 -9.92 -9.87 5.07
C PRO A 70 -8.84 -9.82 6.16
N PRO A 71 -7.94 -10.83 6.32
CA PRO A 71 -6.89 -10.76 7.34
C PRO A 71 -5.86 -9.66 7.09
N MET A 72 -5.59 -9.29 5.84
CA MET A 72 -4.68 -8.17 5.53
C MET A 72 -5.30 -6.84 5.98
N ILE A 73 -6.58 -6.64 5.66
CA ILE A 73 -7.28 -5.39 5.94
C ILE A 73 -7.48 -5.22 7.45
N GLN A 74 -7.98 -6.26 8.13
CA GLN A 74 -8.32 -6.20 9.54
C GLN A 74 -7.10 -6.19 10.46
N ASN A 75 -6.02 -6.89 10.11
CA ASN A 75 -4.89 -7.04 11.02
C ASN A 75 -3.69 -6.14 10.68
N ALA A 76 -3.49 -5.80 9.41
CA ALA A 76 -2.35 -4.99 8.99
C ALA A 76 -2.77 -3.55 8.64
N CYS A 77 -3.83 -3.34 7.87
CA CYS A 77 -4.14 -1.99 7.40
C CYS A 77 -4.91 -1.15 8.42
N LEU A 78 -6.12 -1.57 8.81
CA LEU A 78 -7.01 -0.81 9.69
C LEU A 78 -6.36 -0.38 11.02
N PRO A 79 -5.71 -1.26 11.80
CA PRO A 79 -5.13 -0.87 13.08
C PRO A 79 -3.95 0.11 12.92
N ASN A 80 -3.22 0.05 11.81
CA ASN A 80 -2.14 0.99 11.53
C ASN A 80 -2.68 2.35 11.06
N LEU A 81 -3.76 2.37 10.26
CA LEU A 81 -4.46 3.59 9.87
C LEU A 81 -5.08 4.30 11.08
N GLU A 82 -5.72 3.57 11.99
CA GLU A 82 -6.30 4.14 13.21
C GLU A 82 -5.22 4.76 14.11
N LYS A 83 -4.08 4.08 14.30
CA LYS A 83 -2.93 4.62 15.05
C LYS A 83 -2.37 5.90 14.45
N LEU A 84 -2.43 6.05 13.13
CA LEU A 84 -1.96 7.24 12.42
C LEU A 84 -3.01 8.36 12.37
N GLY A 85 -4.21 8.12 12.89
CA GLY A 85 -5.28 9.12 12.99
C GLY A 85 -6.13 9.27 11.73
N TYR A 86 -6.14 8.28 10.83
CA TYR A 86 -7.05 8.29 9.69
C TYR A 86 -8.48 8.03 10.14
N HIS A 87 -9.41 8.85 9.68
CA HIS A 87 -10.82 8.70 10.01
C HIS A 87 -11.48 7.59 9.20
N SER A 88 -12.23 6.71 9.87
CA SER A 88 -12.93 5.58 9.24
C SER A 88 -13.90 6.00 8.14
N GLN A 89 -14.45 7.21 8.20
CA GLN A 89 -15.34 7.77 7.17
C GLN A 89 -14.64 7.97 5.81
N ASN A 90 -13.31 8.08 5.79
CA ASN A 90 -12.50 8.23 4.60
C ASN A 90 -11.86 6.91 4.16
N ILE A 91 -12.21 5.79 4.81
CA ILE A 91 -11.64 4.46 4.57
C ILE A 91 -12.71 3.58 3.93
N PHE A 92 -12.44 3.12 2.71
CA PHE A 92 -13.33 2.25 1.96
C PHE A 92 -12.65 0.91 1.71
N VAL A 93 -13.36 -0.17 2.01
CA VAL A 93 -12.91 -1.55 1.81
C VAL A 93 -13.80 -2.20 0.77
N TYR A 94 -13.18 -2.78 -0.26
CA TYR A 94 -13.85 -3.53 -1.33
C TYR A 94 -13.72 -5.04 -1.13
#